data_AF-A0A7G7KRB1-F1
#
_entry.id   AF-A0A7G7KRB1-F1
#
_cell.length_a   1.000
_cell.length_b   1.000
_cell.length_c   1.000
_cell.angle_alpha   90.00
_cell.angle_beta   90.00
_cell.angle_gamma   90.00
#
_symmetry.space_group_name_H-M   'P 1'
#
loop_
_entity.id
_entity.type
_entity.pdbx_description
1 polymer ?
#
loop_
_entity_poly.entity_id
_entity_poly.type
_entity_poly.pdbx_seq_one_letter_code
_entity_poly.pdbx_strand_id
1 'polypeptide(L)'
;MVWQRIRSLLSSSPRLERDAPPLPSDETTVTSLQTIAYWRYHARLSFQTPLTCLKRDGEVRRQHPPEFQPMQRSGKGCGDWIPYRSDGFVAVAELSSTQMESWTAESGIQREPKLRLLIRFREIFESKVLHVDQKLMQIYALVDQDGFRAVASSLMGEHFPDDVFIAELTKLRGIGLQKAHLLWNAGLRTPAMVQAASDAELRGIRGIGPKLIAQLRSQAVA
;
A
#
# COMPACT_ATOMS: atom_id res chain seq x y z
N MET A 1 18.11 19.38 -22.29
CA MET A 1 17.76 20.47 -23.22
C MET A 1 16.34 20.98 -22.95
N VAL A 2 16.02 21.44 -21.73
CA VAL A 2 14.78 22.21 -21.39
C VAL A 2 15.03 23.07 -20.11
N TRP A 3 16.21 23.70 -19.98
CA TRP A 3 16.54 24.55 -18.80
C TRP A 3 17.39 25.79 -19.17
N GLN A 4 17.16 26.40 -20.34
CA GLN A 4 17.85 27.64 -20.76
C GLN A 4 16.95 28.66 -21.48
N ARG A 5 15.73 28.91 -20.98
CA ARG A 5 14.83 29.95 -21.55
C ARG A 5 14.10 30.84 -20.54
N ILE A 6 14.65 31.05 -19.34
CA ILE A 6 14.10 32.03 -18.36
C ILE A 6 15.23 32.92 -17.81
N ARG A 7 16.07 33.47 -18.68
CA ARG A 7 17.11 34.43 -18.27
C ARG A 7 17.43 35.46 -19.37
N SER A 8 16.39 35.99 -20.00
CA SER A 8 16.50 37.21 -20.79
C SER A 8 15.24 38.01 -20.58
N LEU A 9 15.32 39.05 -19.74
CA LEU A 9 14.53 40.30 -19.73
C LEU A 9 14.73 41.02 -18.37
N LEU A 10 15.98 41.14 -17.93
CA LEU A 10 16.39 42.03 -16.85
C LEU A 10 17.59 42.86 -17.31
N SER A 11 17.29 43.95 -18.02
CA SER A 11 17.99 45.25 -18.07
C SER A 11 17.50 45.95 -19.34
N SER A 12 16.77 47.06 -19.27
CA SER A 12 17.40 48.36 -19.04
C SER A 12 16.34 49.46 -18.79
N SER A 13 16.56 50.21 -17.69
CA SER A 13 16.40 51.68 -17.49
C SER A 13 15.01 52.36 -17.65
N PRO A 14 14.79 53.60 -17.14
CA PRO A 14 15.44 54.37 -16.06
C PRO A 14 14.43 54.85 -14.98
N ARG A 15 14.96 55.49 -13.91
CA ARG A 15 14.21 56.20 -12.86
C ARG A 15 13.30 57.29 -13.43
N LEU A 16 12.09 57.36 -12.91
CA LEU A 16 11.24 58.56 -12.88
C LEU A 16 10.48 58.55 -11.55
N GLU A 17 10.91 59.41 -10.62
CA GLU A 17 10.11 59.86 -9.50
C GLU A 17 8.81 60.47 -10.03
N ARG A 18 7.68 60.01 -9.50
CA ARG A 18 6.42 60.76 -9.51
C ARG A 18 5.53 60.29 -8.36
N ASP A 19 5.02 61.27 -7.65
CA ASP A 19 4.26 61.26 -6.41
C ASP A 19 3.33 60.06 -6.18
N ALA A 20 3.49 59.42 -5.02
CA ALA A 20 2.59 58.39 -4.53
C ALA A 20 1.33 59.04 -3.90
N PRO A 21 0.11 58.72 -4.35
CA PRO A 21 -1.10 59.00 -3.59
C PRO A 21 -1.23 57.99 -2.42
N PRO A 22 -1.87 58.37 -1.30
CA PRO A 22 -1.96 57.51 -0.13
C PRO A 22 -2.77 56.25 -0.41
N LEU A 23 -2.34 55.16 0.22
CA LEU A 23 -2.89 53.82 0.15
C LEU A 23 -4.42 53.80 0.37
N PRO A 24 -5.19 53.06 -0.45
CA PRO A 24 -6.44 52.51 0.04
C PRO A 24 -6.11 51.42 1.07
N SER A 25 -6.22 51.77 2.33
CA SER A 25 -6.59 50.83 3.38
C SER A 25 -7.99 50.33 3.05
N ASP A 26 -8.11 49.09 2.60
CA ASP A 26 -9.17 48.20 3.04
C ASP A 26 -8.85 46.77 2.63
N GLU A 27 -8.79 45.94 3.67
CA GLU A 27 -9.26 44.57 3.73
C GLU A 27 -9.53 43.90 2.38
N THR A 28 -8.57 43.11 1.92
CA THR A 28 -8.87 41.77 1.42
C THR A 28 -7.55 41.01 1.38
N THR A 29 -7.08 40.60 2.56
CA THR A 29 -6.49 39.27 2.68
C THR A 29 -7.57 38.29 2.27
N VAL A 30 -7.75 38.10 0.96
CA VAL A 30 -8.27 36.85 0.45
C VAL A 30 -7.15 35.85 0.76
N THR A 31 -7.15 35.38 2.01
CA THR A 31 -6.63 34.08 2.36
C THR A 31 -7.33 33.16 1.37
N SER A 32 -6.64 32.83 0.29
CA SER A 32 -7.12 31.88 -0.70
C SER A 32 -7.08 30.52 -0.01
N LEU A 33 -8.05 30.32 0.89
CA LEU A 33 -8.40 29.03 1.44
C LEU A 33 -8.76 28.21 0.21
N GLN A 34 -7.78 27.42 -0.24
CA GLN A 34 -7.95 26.40 -1.24
C GLN A 34 -8.99 25.45 -0.67
N THR A 35 -10.26 25.77 -0.95
CA THR A 35 -11.38 25.06 -0.35
C THR A 35 -11.31 23.66 -0.89
N ILE A 36 -11.13 22.69 0.01
CA ILE A 36 -11.14 21.27 -0.35
C ILE A 36 -12.47 21.02 -1.09
N ALA A 37 -12.39 20.67 -2.37
CA ALA A 37 -13.55 20.47 -3.21
C ALA A 37 -14.09 19.04 -3.10
N TYR A 38 -13.18 18.08 -2.93
CA TYR A 38 -13.50 16.68 -2.74
C TYR A 38 -12.34 15.92 -2.10
N TRP A 39 -12.64 14.71 -1.64
CA TRP A 39 -11.70 13.74 -1.13
C TRP A 39 -11.67 12.56 -2.08
N ARG A 40 -10.49 12.01 -2.35
CA ARG A 40 -10.31 10.78 -3.12
C ARG A 40 -9.62 9.73 -2.26
N TYR A 41 -10.12 8.50 -2.29
CA TYR A 41 -9.50 7.39 -1.59
C TYR A 41 -8.31 6.85 -2.37
N HIS A 42 -7.17 6.71 -1.70
CA HIS A 42 -5.96 6.10 -2.23
C HIS A 42 -5.65 4.84 -1.40
N ALA A 43 -5.91 3.67 -1.98
CA ALA A 43 -5.55 2.39 -1.38
C ALA A 43 -4.02 2.26 -1.26
N ARG A 44 -3.55 1.69 -0.15
CA ARG A 44 -2.13 1.37 0.03
C ARG A 44 -1.73 0.28 -0.97
N LEU A 45 -0.66 0.49 -1.71
CA LEU A 45 -0.20 -0.48 -2.71
C LEU A 45 0.77 -1.51 -2.11
N SER A 46 0.20 -2.52 -1.45
CA SER A 46 0.95 -3.63 -0.87
C SER A 46 0.21 -4.95 -1.08
N PHE A 47 0.97 -6.06 -1.20
CA PHE A 47 0.40 -7.41 -1.18
C PHE A 47 -0.26 -7.78 0.15
N GLN A 48 -0.17 -6.93 1.19
CA GLN A 48 -0.91 -7.07 2.44
C GLN A 48 -2.23 -6.28 2.44
N THR A 49 -2.48 -5.39 1.47
CA THR A 49 -3.72 -4.62 1.37
C THR A 49 -4.87 -5.53 0.91
N PRO A 50 -6.01 -5.60 1.62
CA PRO A 50 -7.14 -6.43 1.21
C PRO A 50 -7.79 -6.01 -0.12
N LEU A 51 -8.38 -6.96 -0.85
CA LEU A 51 -9.09 -6.71 -2.12
C LEU A 51 -10.16 -5.63 -2.00
N THR A 52 -10.91 -5.66 -0.90
CA THR A 52 -12.00 -4.71 -0.62
C THR A 52 -11.52 -3.27 -0.56
N CYS A 53 -10.30 -3.03 -0.09
CA CYS A 53 -9.71 -1.70 -0.08
C CYS A 53 -9.16 -1.32 -1.46
N LEU A 54 -8.46 -2.23 -2.13
CA LEU A 54 -7.93 -1.97 -3.48
C LEU A 54 -9.02 -1.60 -4.49
N LYS A 55 -10.20 -2.26 -4.43
CA LYS A 55 -11.34 -1.96 -5.31
C LYS A 55 -11.99 -0.59 -5.07
N ARG A 56 -11.69 0.05 -3.93
CA ARG A 56 -12.17 1.40 -3.60
C ARG A 56 -11.22 2.49 -4.07
N ASP A 57 -10.04 2.14 -4.59
CA ASP A 57 -9.08 3.14 -5.08
C ASP A 57 -9.75 4.09 -6.08
N GLY A 58 -9.56 5.38 -5.88
CA GLY A 58 -10.17 6.42 -6.71
C GLY A 58 -11.60 6.81 -6.33
N GLU A 59 -12.24 6.18 -5.34
CA GLU A 59 -13.55 6.58 -4.79
C GLU A 59 -13.52 8.07 -4.40
N VAL A 60 -14.52 8.85 -4.81
CA VAL A 60 -14.59 10.30 -4.56
C VAL A 60 -15.75 10.64 -3.64
N ARG A 61 -15.50 11.54 -2.67
CA ARG A 61 -16.53 12.07 -1.76
C ARG A 61 -16.43 13.59 -1.68
N ARG A 62 -17.58 14.27 -1.71
CA ARG A 62 -17.65 15.75 -1.55
C ARG A 62 -17.71 16.18 -0.09
N GLN A 63 -18.28 15.33 0.75
CA GLN A 63 -18.28 15.53 2.20
C GLN A 63 -17.00 14.98 2.79
N HIS A 64 -16.55 15.59 3.88
CA HIS A 64 -15.45 15.06 4.68
C HIS A 64 -15.80 13.63 5.15
N PRO A 65 -14.99 12.61 4.83
CA PRO A 65 -15.29 11.24 5.23
C PRO A 65 -15.44 11.14 6.77
N PRO A 66 -16.50 10.47 7.28
CA PRO A 66 -16.71 10.34 8.72
C PRO A 66 -15.63 9.50 9.44
N GLU A 67 -14.79 8.79 8.67
CA GLU A 67 -13.65 8.00 9.17
C GLU A 67 -12.51 8.85 9.76
N PHE A 68 -12.60 10.18 9.69
CA PHE A 68 -11.72 11.13 10.39
C PHE A 68 -12.02 11.27 11.89
N GLN A 69 -12.38 10.18 12.57
CA GLN A 69 -12.00 10.13 13.97
C GLN A 69 -10.47 10.05 14.02
N PRO A 70 -9.77 10.67 14.98
CA PRO A 70 -8.38 10.34 15.29
C PRO A 70 -8.35 8.90 15.84
N MET A 71 -8.72 7.94 15.00
CA MET A 71 -9.01 6.57 15.37
C MET A 71 -7.71 5.83 15.32
N GLN A 72 -7.15 5.70 16.52
CA GLN A 72 -6.39 4.54 16.96
C GLN A 72 -5.08 4.34 16.19
N ARG A 73 -4.02 4.82 16.85
CA ARG A 73 -2.65 4.29 16.78
C ARG A 73 -2.63 2.78 17.10
N SER A 74 -3.25 1.94 16.27
CA SER A 74 -3.22 0.47 16.36
C SER A 74 -4.01 -0.20 15.24
N GLY A 75 -3.93 0.31 14.01
CA GLY A 75 -4.44 -0.40 12.84
C GLY A 75 -3.76 0.10 11.59
N LYS A 76 -2.99 -0.75 10.90
CA LYS A 76 -2.44 -0.45 9.57
C LYS A 76 -3.61 -0.22 8.61
N GLY A 77 -4.06 1.03 8.44
CA GLY A 77 -5.10 1.40 7.49
C GLY A 77 -4.75 0.91 6.09
N CYS A 78 -5.76 0.48 5.33
CA CYS A 78 -5.58 -0.09 3.99
C CYS A 78 -5.55 0.97 2.86
N GLY A 79 -5.58 2.26 3.23
CA GLY A 79 -5.49 3.41 2.33
C GLY A 79 -5.83 4.72 3.06
N ASP A 80 -5.67 5.83 2.37
CA ASP A 80 -5.83 7.19 2.89
C ASP A 80 -6.82 8.00 2.03
N TRP A 81 -7.63 8.85 2.66
CA TRP A 81 -8.42 9.85 1.94
C TRP A 81 -7.56 11.11 1.74
N ILE A 82 -7.35 11.47 0.48
CA ILE A 82 -6.52 12.61 0.07
C ILE A 82 -7.44 13.76 -0.36
N PRO A 83 -7.25 14.98 0.16
CA PRO A 83 -8.05 16.14 -0.22
C PRO A 83 -7.57 16.71 -1.56
N TYR A 84 -8.53 17.07 -2.40
CA TYR A 84 -8.31 17.67 -3.70
C TYR A 84 -9.07 18.99 -3.82
N ARG A 85 -8.44 19.90 -4.54
CA ARG A 85 -8.99 21.20 -4.91
C ARG A 85 -9.89 21.09 -6.14
N SER A 86 -10.63 22.15 -6.42
CA SER A 86 -11.49 22.24 -7.60
C SER A 86 -10.74 22.17 -8.93
N ASP A 87 -9.47 22.56 -8.95
CA ASP A 87 -8.57 22.47 -10.13
C ASP A 87 -7.95 21.07 -10.32
N GLY A 88 -8.31 20.10 -9.48
CA GLY A 88 -7.85 18.72 -9.59
C GLY A 88 -6.48 18.44 -8.98
N PHE A 89 -5.83 19.43 -8.36
CA PHE A 89 -4.59 19.22 -7.61
C PHE A 89 -4.87 18.83 -6.15
N VAL A 90 -3.95 18.08 -5.57
CA VAL A 90 -3.99 17.73 -4.14
C VAL A 90 -3.86 19.00 -3.31
N ALA A 91 -4.68 19.15 -2.28
CA ALA A 91 -4.56 20.22 -1.29
C ALA A 91 -3.40 19.91 -0.33
N VAL A 92 -2.17 20.07 -0.80
CA VAL A 92 -0.92 19.69 -0.11
C VAL A 92 -0.82 20.28 1.30
N ALA A 93 -1.32 21.52 1.50
CA ALA A 93 -1.30 22.21 2.79
C ALA A 93 -2.18 21.53 3.86
N GLU A 94 -3.14 20.70 3.45
CA GLU A 94 -4.12 20.03 4.31
C GLU A 94 -3.70 18.60 4.65
N LEU A 95 -2.59 18.11 4.08
CA LEU A 95 -2.07 16.78 4.34
C LEU A 95 -1.23 16.75 5.62
N SER A 96 -1.41 15.70 6.43
CA SER A 96 -0.44 15.38 7.47
C SER A 96 0.89 14.91 6.86
N SER A 97 1.99 14.99 7.62
CA SER A 97 3.30 14.48 7.16
C SER A 97 3.23 13.00 6.74
N THR A 98 2.47 12.18 7.47
CA THR A 98 2.30 10.75 7.14
C THR A 98 1.50 10.54 5.86
N GLN A 99 0.47 11.33 5.61
CA GLN A 99 -0.30 11.26 4.36
C GLN A 99 0.54 11.75 3.18
N MET A 100 1.39 12.76 3.39
CA MET A 100 2.32 13.26 2.37
C MET A 100 3.32 12.18 1.96
N GLU A 101 3.95 11.51 2.92
CA GLU A 101 4.88 10.40 2.66
C GLU A 101 4.19 9.24 1.93
N SER A 102 3.00 8.85 2.41
CA SER A 102 2.17 7.81 1.78
C SER A 102 1.82 8.16 0.32
N TRP A 103 1.31 9.38 0.10
CA TRP A 103 0.89 9.84 -1.22
C TRP A 103 2.07 9.98 -2.19
N THR A 104 3.20 10.56 -1.75
CA THR A 104 4.37 10.74 -2.63
C THR A 104 5.03 9.41 -3.00
N ALA A 105 5.04 8.42 -2.11
CA ALA A 105 5.56 7.09 -2.40
C ALA A 105 4.72 6.34 -3.47
N GLU A 106 3.42 6.63 -3.54
CA GLU A 106 2.48 5.86 -4.35
C GLU A 106 1.85 6.59 -5.55
N SER A 107 2.09 7.89 -5.73
CA SER A 107 1.47 8.73 -6.78
C SER A 107 2.22 8.74 -8.13
N GLY A 108 3.23 7.90 -8.30
CA GLY A 108 4.05 7.85 -9.53
C GLY A 108 3.39 7.14 -10.73
N ILE A 109 4.06 7.22 -11.88
CA ILE A 109 3.71 6.61 -13.20
C ILE A 109 3.41 5.09 -13.12
N GLN A 110 3.82 4.43 -12.03
CA GLN A 110 3.64 2.99 -11.80
C GLN A 110 2.42 2.63 -10.93
N ARG A 111 1.61 3.59 -10.45
CA ARG A 111 0.44 3.29 -9.60
C ARG A 111 -0.54 2.34 -10.29
N GLU A 112 -0.92 2.65 -11.53
CA GLU A 112 -1.95 1.91 -12.24
C GLU A 112 -1.52 0.44 -12.54
N PRO A 113 -0.30 0.17 -13.06
CA PRO A 113 0.21 -1.21 -13.13
C PRO A 113 0.25 -1.94 -11.78
N LYS A 114 0.70 -1.27 -10.71
CA LYS A 114 0.73 -1.84 -9.35
C LYS A 114 -0.66 -2.20 -8.84
N LEU A 115 -1.61 -1.28 -8.99
CA LEU A 115 -2.99 -1.50 -8.55
C LEU A 115 -3.63 -2.67 -9.29
N ARG A 116 -3.47 -2.75 -10.62
CA ARG A 116 -3.99 -3.86 -11.42
C ARG A 116 -3.41 -5.21 -10.99
N LEU A 117 -2.08 -5.29 -10.82
CA LEU A 117 -1.43 -6.49 -10.31
C LEU A 117 -1.98 -6.89 -8.93
N LEU A 118 -2.06 -5.94 -8.00
CA LEU A 118 -2.50 -6.20 -6.63
C LEU A 118 -3.96 -6.65 -6.56
N ILE A 119 -4.86 -6.04 -7.36
CA ILE A 119 -6.26 -6.48 -7.44
C ILE A 119 -6.33 -7.93 -7.93
N ARG A 120 -5.67 -8.26 -9.05
CA ARG A 120 -5.68 -9.63 -9.61
C ARG A 120 -5.05 -10.63 -8.66
N PHE A 121 -3.93 -10.29 -8.06
CA PHE A 121 -3.30 -11.10 -7.03
C PHE A 121 -4.27 -11.38 -5.88
N ARG A 122 -4.93 -10.34 -5.35
CA ARG A 122 -5.84 -10.50 -4.21
C ARG A 122 -7.10 -11.28 -4.56
N GLU A 123 -7.61 -11.17 -5.78
CA GLU A 123 -8.70 -12.04 -6.27
C GLU A 123 -8.32 -13.53 -6.18
N ILE A 124 -7.09 -13.89 -6.54
CA ILE A 124 -6.59 -15.27 -6.43
C ILE A 124 -6.30 -15.63 -4.98
N PHE A 125 -5.53 -14.79 -4.28
CA PHE A 125 -5.03 -15.05 -2.93
C PHE A 125 -6.15 -15.18 -1.90
N GLU A 126 -7.14 -14.28 -1.95
CA GLU A 126 -8.30 -14.27 -1.04
C GLU A 126 -9.43 -15.21 -1.49
N SER A 127 -9.26 -15.91 -2.63
CA SER A 127 -10.24 -16.89 -3.09
C SER A 127 -10.48 -17.98 -2.03
N LYS A 128 -11.75 -18.21 -1.72
CA LYS A 128 -12.20 -19.28 -0.81
C LYS A 128 -12.35 -20.63 -1.51
N VAL A 129 -12.26 -20.65 -2.84
CA VAL A 129 -12.51 -21.85 -3.67
C VAL A 129 -11.19 -22.53 -4.05
N LEU A 130 -10.13 -21.76 -4.29
CA LEU A 130 -8.86 -22.29 -4.77
C LEU A 130 -8.02 -22.90 -3.64
N HIS A 131 -7.44 -24.08 -3.90
CA HIS A 131 -6.39 -24.64 -3.04
C HIS A 131 -5.07 -23.85 -3.17
N VAL A 132 -4.18 -23.93 -2.18
CA VAL A 132 -2.92 -23.16 -2.16
C VAL A 132 -2.07 -23.40 -3.41
N ASP A 133 -1.99 -24.63 -3.91
CA ASP A 133 -1.21 -24.94 -5.12
C ASP A 133 -1.82 -24.34 -6.38
N GLN A 134 -3.15 -24.32 -6.46
CA GLN A 134 -3.86 -23.64 -7.55
C GLN A 134 -3.66 -22.13 -7.50
N LYS A 135 -3.67 -21.55 -6.29
CA LYS A 135 -3.38 -20.11 -6.09
C LYS A 135 -1.97 -19.79 -6.56
N LEU A 136 -0.96 -20.55 -6.13
CA LEU A 136 0.42 -20.37 -6.57
C LEU A 136 0.54 -20.45 -8.09
N MET A 137 -0.01 -21.50 -8.70
CA MET A 137 0.01 -21.68 -10.15
C MET A 137 -0.60 -20.48 -10.89
N GLN A 138 -1.77 -20.00 -10.46
CA GLN A 138 -2.42 -18.84 -11.08
C GLN A 138 -1.64 -17.54 -10.83
N ILE A 139 -1.00 -17.38 -9.67
CA ILE A 139 -0.20 -16.19 -9.38
C ILE A 139 1.10 -16.19 -10.18
N TYR A 140 1.79 -17.33 -10.34
CA TYR A 140 2.93 -17.42 -11.25
C TYR A 140 2.52 -17.04 -12.67
N ALA A 141 1.42 -17.62 -13.18
CA ALA A 141 0.89 -17.28 -14.50
C ALA A 141 0.48 -15.80 -14.62
N LEU A 142 -0.02 -15.18 -13.55
CA LEU A 142 -0.33 -13.73 -13.51
C LEU A 142 0.93 -12.87 -13.61
N VAL A 143 2.01 -13.22 -12.90
CA VAL A 143 3.26 -12.45 -12.93
C VAL A 143 3.97 -12.56 -14.27
N ASP A 144 3.80 -13.71 -14.92
CA ASP A 144 4.33 -13.97 -16.26
C ASP A 144 3.55 -13.23 -17.36
N GLN A 145 2.36 -12.71 -17.06
CA GLN A 145 1.62 -11.83 -17.97
C GLN A 145 2.18 -10.41 -17.98
N ASP A 146 2.20 -9.79 -19.17
CA ASP A 146 2.24 -8.34 -19.42
C ASP A 146 3.11 -7.49 -18.47
N GLY A 147 4.37 -7.88 -18.29
CA GLY A 147 5.36 -7.04 -17.58
C GLY A 147 5.12 -6.89 -16.08
N PHE A 148 4.21 -7.68 -15.48
CA PHE A 148 3.97 -7.63 -14.04
C PHE A 148 5.14 -8.14 -13.20
N ARG A 149 6.05 -8.93 -13.76
CA ARG A 149 7.28 -9.36 -13.09
C ARG A 149 8.07 -8.19 -12.50
N ALA A 150 8.35 -7.15 -13.28
CA ALA A 150 9.09 -5.98 -12.80
C ALA A 150 8.32 -5.25 -11.68
N VAL A 151 6.99 -5.18 -11.81
CA VAL A 151 6.11 -4.55 -10.81
C VAL A 151 6.12 -5.36 -9.52
N ALA A 152 5.99 -6.68 -9.59
CA ALA A 152 6.03 -7.60 -8.45
C ALA A 152 7.39 -7.54 -7.73
N SER A 153 8.50 -7.63 -8.48
CA SER A 153 9.85 -7.48 -7.93
C SER A 153 10.03 -6.14 -7.22
N SER A 154 9.48 -5.04 -7.77
CA SER A 154 9.55 -3.72 -7.11
C SER A 154 8.79 -3.63 -5.78
N LEU A 155 7.84 -4.53 -5.55
CA LEU A 155 6.96 -4.52 -4.37
C LEU A 155 7.38 -5.54 -3.29
N MET A 156 7.88 -6.73 -3.68
CA MET A 156 8.20 -7.83 -2.75
C MET A 156 9.56 -8.49 -2.98
N GLY A 157 10.31 -8.09 -4.02
CA GLY A 157 11.56 -8.74 -4.40
C GLY A 157 11.37 -10.02 -5.21
N GLU A 158 12.48 -10.74 -5.40
CA GLU A 158 12.61 -11.80 -6.40
C GLU A 158 11.91 -13.13 -6.04
N HIS A 159 11.67 -13.41 -4.77
CA HIS A 159 11.05 -14.66 -4.32
C HIS A 159 9.50 -14.61 -4.31
N PHE A 160 8.91 -13.58 -4.92
CA PHE A 160 7.48 -13.54 -5.15
C PHE A 160 7.04 -14.66 -6.10
N PRO A 161 5.93 -15.39 -5.85
CA PRO A 161 4.94 -15.18 -4.80
C PRO A 161 5.18 -15.96 -3.49
N ASP A 162 6.14 -16.87 -3.45
CA ASP A 162 6.36 -17.80 -2.33
C ASP A 162 6.48 -17.07 -0.99
N ASP A 163 7.25 -15.99 -0.94
CA ASP A 163 7.45 -15.20 0.28
C ASP A 163 6.13 -14.71 0.91
N VAL A 164 5.11 -14.41 0.10
CA VAL A 164 3.80 -13.98 0.62
C VAL A 164 3.09 -15.14 1.32
N PHE A 165 3.17 -16.34 0.77
CA PHE A 165 2.56 -17.53 1.37
C PHE A 165 3.37 -18.04 2.57
N ILE A 166 4.69 -17.96 2.51
CA ILE A 166 5.57 -18.30 3.64
C ILE A 166 5.28 -17.36 4.81
N ALA A 167 5.03 -16.07 4.56
CA ALA A 167 4.63 -15.13 5.60
C ALA A 167 3.30 -15.50 6.28
N GLU A 168 2.36 -16.16 5.59
CA GLU A 168 1.11 -16.62 6.22
C GLU A 168 1.35 -17.67 7.31
N LEU A 169 2.38 -18.51 7.16
CA LEU A 169 2.73 -19.52 8.19
C LEU A 169 3.24 -18.87 9.47
N THR A 170 3.76 -17.64 9.41
CA THR A 170 4.24 -16.91 10.59
C THR A 170 3.11 -16.44 11.52
N LYS A 171 1.85 -16.55 11.06
CA LYS A 171 0.68 -16.32 11.91
C LYS A 171 0.52 -17.40 12.98
N LEU A 172 1.13 -18.57 12.79
CA LEU A 172 1.18 -19.62 13.81
C LEU A 172 2.14 -19.19 14.92
N ARG A 173 1.67 -19.22 16.17
CA ARG A 173 2.47 -18.76 17.31
C ARG A 173 3.69 -19.67 17.48
N GLY A 174 4.87 -19.05 17.58
CA GLY A 174 6.15 -19.76 17.69
C GLY A 174 6.82 -20.07 16.35
N ILE A 175 6.18 -19.73 15.23
CA ILE A 175 6.73 -19.84 13.88
C ILE A 175 7.22 -18.47 13.42
N GLY A 176 8.53 -18.29 13.45
CA GLY A 176 9.19 -17.19 12.73
C GLY A 176 9.52 -17.58 11.30
N LEU A 177 10.02 -16.62 10.52
CA LEU A 177 10.28 -16.77 9.08
C LEU A 177 11.12 -18.02 8.75
N GLN A 178 12.21 -18.28 9.49
CA GLN A 178 13.06 -19.47 9.28
C GLN A 178 12.27 -20.78 9.37
N LYS A 179 11.37 -20.91 10.35
CA LYS A 179 10.55 -22.11 10.53
C LYS A 179 9.44 -22.19 9.47
N ALA A 180 8.92 -21.05 9.04
CA ALA A 180 7.98 -20.99 7.92
C ALA A 180 8.60 -21.53 6.63
N HIS A 181 9.86 -21.18 6.31
CA HIS A 181 10.57 -21.78 5.18
C HIS A 181 10.76 -23.29 5.31
N LEU A 182 11.08 -23.79 6.51
CA LEU A 182 11.21 -25.24 6.75
C LEU A 182 9.89 -25.98 6.48
N LEU A 183 8.77 -25.45 6.97
CA LEU A 183 7.45 -26.01 6.71
C LEU A 183 7.08 -25.94 5.23
N TRP A 184 7.34 -24.80 4.59
CA TRP A 184 7.12 -24.62 3.16
C TRP A 184 7.85 -25.66 2.31
N ASN A 185 9.13 -25.86 2.60
CA ASN A 185 9.98 -26.83 1.89
C ASN A 185 9.56 -28.28 2.18
N ALA A 186 8.92 -28.55 3.31
CA ALA A 186 8.31 -29.84 3.64
C ALA A 186 6.92 -30.03 3.00
N GLY A 187 6.43 -29.08 2.20
CA GLY A 187 5.12 -29.14 1.54
C GLY A 187 3.96 -28.67 2.41
N LEU A 188 4.20 -28.23 3.66
CA LEU A 188 3.16 -27.72 4.55
C LEU A 188 2.92 -26.23 4.28
N ARG A 189 2.14 -25.96 3.23
CA ARG A 189 1.99 -24.64 2.61
C ARG A 189 0.92 -23.73 3.23
N THR A 190 0.14 -24.21 4.19
CA THR A 190 -0.88 -23.40 4.88
C THR A 190 -0.91 -23.68 6.38
N PRO A 191 -1.39 -22.74 7.22
CA PRO A 191 -1.58 -22.98 8.65
C PRO A 191 -2.45 -24.20 8.94
N ALA A 192 -3.49 -24.42 8.15
CA ALA A 192 -4.38 -25.58 8.27
C ALA A 192 -3.64 -26.90 8.00
N MET A 193 -2.79 -26.95 6.97
CA MET A 193 -1.96 -28.14 6.69
C MET A 193 -0.98 -28.42 7.84
N VAL A 194 -0.36 -27.39 8.41
CA VAL A 194 0.54 -27.55 9.57
C VAL A 194 -0.21 -28.07 10.79
N GLN A 195 -1.43 -27.59 11.04
CA GLN A 195 -2.27 -28.06 12.14
C GLN A 195 -2.78 -29.49 11.91
N ALA A 196 -3.07 -29.88 10.67
CA ALA A 196 -3.53 -31.22 10.32
C ALA A 196 -2.40 -32.27 10.27
N ALA A 197 -1.16 -31.85 9.98
CA ALA A 197 0.00 -32.73 9.96
C ALA A 197 0.18 -33.44 11.30
N SER A 198 0.55 -34.70 11.27
CA SER A 198 0.84 -35.51 12.46
C SER A 198 2.09 -35.03 13.20
N ASP A 199 2.17 -35.35 14.49
CA ASP A 199 3.36 -35.07 15.29
C ASP A 199 4.62 -35.74 14.72
N ALA A 200 4.48 -36.92 14.12
CA ALA A 200 5.59 -37.65 13.50
C ALA A 200 6.11 -36.92 12.25
N GLU A 201 5.22 -36.46 11.38
CA GLU A 201 5.58 -35.66 10.19
C GLU A 201 6.30 -34.36 10.60
N LEU A 202 5.76 -33.64 11.60
CA LEU A 202 6.37 -32.41 12.08
C LEU A 202 7.75 -32.64 12.72
N ARG A 203 7.94 -33.71 13.50
CA ARG A 203 9.24 -34.07 14.07
C ARG A 203 10.27 -34.46 13.02
N GLY A 204 9.82 -34.98 11.87
CA GLY A 204 10.69 -35.31 10.74
C GLY A 204 11.36 -34.09 10.11
N ILE A 205 10.82 -32.88 10.32
CA ILE A 205 11.38 -31.64 9.78
C ILE A 205 12.50 -31.14 10.70
N ARG A 206 13.75 -31.22 10.22
CA ARG A 206 14.93 -30.74 10.97
C ARG A 206 14.76 -29.27 11.36
N GLY A 207 14.76 -29.00 12.67
CA GLY A 207 14.52 -27.65 13.23
C GLY A 207 13.14 -27.46 13.86
N ILE A 208 12.24 -28.45 13.74
CA ILE A 208 10.94 -28.48 14.42
C ILE A 208 11.02 -29.46 15.59
N GLY A 209 11.10 -28.90 16.80
CA GLY A 209 11.21 -29.68 18.04
C GLY A 209 9.86 -29.92 18.74
N PRO A 210 9.82 -30.85 19.72
CA PRO A 210 8.61 -31.23 20.44
C PRO A 210 7.94 -30.05 21.17
N LYS A 211 8.71 -29.09 21.68
CA LYS A 211 8.18 -27.87 22.32
C LYS A 211 7.33 -27.03 21.36
N LEU A 212 7.79 -26.87 20.11
CA LEU A 212 7.04 -26.13 19.09
C LEU A 212 5.78 -26.89 18.70
N ILE A 213 5.85 -28.21 18.54
CA ILE A 213 4.71 -29.04 18.21
C ILE A 213 3.63 -28.95 19.30
N ALA A 214 4.02 -29.09 20.58
CA ALA A 214 3.09 -28.92 21.69
C ALA A 214 2.41 -27.53 21.67
N GLN A 215 3.17 -26.49 21.33
CA GLN A 215 2.65 -25.14 21.18
C GLN A 215 1.70 -24.97 19.98
N LEU A 216 1.93 -25.67 18.87
CA LEU A 216 1.03 -25.68 17.72
C LEU A 216 -0.28 -26.40 18.04
N ARG A 217 -0.23 -27.50 18.80
CA ARG A 217 -1.43 -28.24 19.23
C ARG A 217 -2.29 -27.43 20.20
N SER A 218 -1.68 -26.65 21.09
CA SER A 218 -2.44 -25.80 22.02
C SER A 218 -3.12 -24.60 21.35
N GLN A 219 -2.82 -24.31 20.08
CA GLN A 219 -3.50 -23.27 19.30
C GLN A 219 -4.75 -23.77 18.57
N ALA A 220 -4.91 -25.09 18.41
CA ALA A 220 -6.03 -25.70 17.70
C ALA A 220 -7.34 -25.74 18.52
N VAL A 221 -7.37 -25.09 19.68
CA VAL A 221 -8.54 -25.01 20.56
C VAL A 221 -9.06 -23.57 20.56
N ALA A 222 -9.87 -23.24 19.55
CA ALA A 222 -10.82 -22.12 19.53
C ALA A 222 -11.92 -22.41 18.50
#